data_AF-A0A6I1HFN1-F1
#
_entry.id   AF-A0A6I1HFN1-F1
#
_cell.length_a   1.000
_cell.length_b   1.000
_cell.length_c   1.000
_cell.angle_alpha   90.00
_cell.angle_beta   90.00
_cell.angle_gamma   90.00
#
_symmetry.space_group_name_H-M   'P 1'
#
loop_
_entity.id
_entity.type
_entity.pdbx_description
1 polymer ?
#
loop_
_entity_poly.entity_id
_entity_poly.type
_entity_poly.pdbx_seq_one_letter_code
_entity_poly.pdbx_strand_id
1 'polypeptide(L)'
;TQAGVVGNSGSLYAAGNQRLQVTGTLSNTGVIVAQGDNRITAERIDSGTQSLLGAGVKADGSLGTSGDLTLTATQGITASGQNLAAGHASLTGAEVDLGHSQTSAASIDLTASLGNISTAGAVLSTPGLLNITANGQEQQTLQNAKGTLSAGQLAVQVGQLDNQGGKLLQTGTGTAHVTVRGQLDNRQAGELAANGQLQVQAGSIDNSGKGRITSTASLELASQGLLNNVDGVLAATQDIQIKAGTVDNSGGTLQASNGSIGLDAGSVRNAQGVLSAGKDVRATLTGDLTNTGLLYAGRDQQWTVGGALINSGSIAALGNTTLQANRISSSGLLGAGLHADGSLGTSGDLTLSATQAITASGQNLAAGQASLTGTALDLSGSQTGAANIALTATQGNVLTHGAVVSTPGLLSITANAGNAQALVNTGKGQLSGGQLALQVANLDNSGGD
;
A
#
# COMPACT_ATOMS: atom_id res chain seq x y z
N THR A 1 -7.09 -45.05 -19.08
CA THR A 1 -8.44 -45.58 -18.77
C THR A 1 -9.49 -44.61 -19.26
N GLN A 2 -10.52 -45.09 -19.97
CA GLN A 2 -11.73 -44.32 -20.31
C GLN A 2 -12.92 -44.87 -19.52
N ALA A 3 -13.73 -44.00 -18.91
CA ALA A 3 -14.88 -44.40 -18.11
C ALA A 3 -16.03 -43.37 -18.15
N GLY A 4 -17.24 -43.82 -17.85
CA GLY A 4 -18.39 -42.93 -17.63
C GLY A 4 -18.28 -42.19 -16.30
N VAL A 5 -18.26 -42.94 -15.21
CA VAL A 5 -18.07 -42.46 -13.84
C VAL A 5 -16.96 -43.30 -13.21
N VAL A 6 -16.18 -42.69 -12.31
CA VAL A 6 -15.15 -43.39 -11.55
C VAL A 6 -15.34 -43.12 -10.06
N GLY A 7 -15.40 -44.18 -9.26
CA GLY A 7 -15.29 -44.11 -7.81
C GLY A 7 -14.02 -44.80 -7.36
N ASN A 8 -13.11 -44.10 -6.69
CA ASN A 8 -11.90 -44.65 -6.11
C ASN A 8 -11.89 -44.44 -4.59
N SER A 9 -11.86 -45.54 -3.84
CA SER A 9 -11.64 -45.54 -2.40
C SER A 9 -10.37 -46.31 -1.99
N GLY A 10 -9.65 -46.87 -2.96
CA GLY A 10 -8.42 -47.64 -2.77
C GLY A 10 -7.20 -46.93 -3.35
N SER A 11 -6.22 -47.70 -3.82
CA SER A 11 -5.01 -47.17 -4.45
C SER A 11 -4.98 -47.50 -5.93
N LEU A 12 -4.96 -46.45 -6.75
CA LEU A 12 -4.69 -46.52 -8.17
C LEU A 12 -3.28 -45.97 -8.43
N TYR A 13 -2.33 -46.86 -8.69
CA TYR A 13 -0.92 -46.51 -8.94
C TYR A 13 -0.50 -46.90 -10.36
N ALA A 14 0.20 -46.01 -11.06
CA ALA A 14 0.86 -46.31 -12.33
C ALA A 14 2.39 -46.21 -12.20
N ALA A 15 3.13 -47.25 -12.60
CA ALA A 15 4.61 -47.24 -12.62
C ALA A 15 5.22 -46.37 -13.75
N GLY A 16 4.39 -45.70 -14.54
CA GLY A 16 4.79 -44.75 -15.58
C GLY A 16 3.76 -43.62 -15.62
N ASN A 17 3.40 -43.16 -16.82
CA ASN A 17 2.36 -42.13 -16.96
C ASN A 17 0.96 -42.71 -16.79
N GLN A 18 0.10 -41.95 -16.13
CA GLN A 18 -1.33 -42.22 -15.98
C GLN A 18 -2.15 -41.25 -16.82
N ARG A 19 -3.11 -41.79 -17.58
CA ARG A 19 -4.15 -41.01 -18.23
C ARG A 19 -5.52 -41.58 -17.86
N LEU A 20 -6.31 -40.79 -17.14
CA LEU A 20 -7.67 -41.11 -16.76
C LEU A 20 -8.62 -40.13 -17.45
N GLN A 21 -9.47 -40.64 -18.34
CA GLN A 21 -10.45 -39.85 -19.07
C GLN A 21 -11.85 -40.31 -18.65
N VAL A 22 -12.54 -39.47 -17.90
CA VAL A 22 -13.86 -39.70 -17.36
C VAL A 22 -14.83 -38.78 -18.09
N THR A 23 -15.94 -39.31 -18.57
CA THR A 23 -16.97 -38.50 -19.29
C THR A 23 -18.02 -37.93 -18.35
N GLY A 24 -18.00 -38.30 -17.08
CA GLY A 24 -18.82 -37.77 -15.99
C GLY A 24 -17.98 -37.41 -14.78
N THR A 25 -18.45 -37.75 -13.57
CA THR A 25 -17.75 -37.46 -12.31
C THR A 25 -16.66 -38.49 -11.99
N LEU A 26 -15.49 -38.02 -11.56
CA LEU A 26 -14.51 -38.80 -10.79
C LEU A 26 -14.68 -38.48 -9.30
N SER A 27 -15.04 -39.47 -8.48
CA SER A 27 -15.04 -39.38 -7.01
C SER A 27 -13.85 -40.15 -6.45
N ASN A 28 -12.99 -39.47 -5.69
CA ASN A 28 -11.79 -40.03 -5.09
C ASN A 28 -11.77 -39.76 -3.57
N THR A 29 -11.78 -40.83 -2.78
CA THR A 29 -11.51 -40.80 -1.33
C THR A 29 -10.23 -41.55 -0.97
N GLY A 30 -9.57 -42.17 -1.95
CA GLY A 30 -8.33 -42.91 -1.79
C GLY A 30 -7.15 -42.22 -2.48
N VAL A 31 -6.26 -43.03 -3.06
CA VAL A 31 -5.02 -42.60 -3.69
C VAL A 31 -5.10 -42.79 -5.20
N ILE A 32 -4.80 -41.75 -5.98
CA ILE A 32 -4.61 -41.81 -7.43
C ILE A 32 -3.27 -41.16 -7.75
N VAL A 33 -2.28 -41.98 -8.09
CA VAL A 33 -0.90 -41.51 -8.31
C VAL A 33 -0.21 -42.18 -9.49
N ALA A 34 0.81 -41.52 -10.02
CA ALA A 34 1.69 -42.03 -11.04
C ALA A 34 3.16 -41.77 -10.69
N GLN A 35 4.07 -42.68 -11.06
CA GLN A 35 5.51 -42.46 -10.98
C GLN A 35 6.01 -41.49 -12.05
N GLY A 36 5.31 -41.40 -13.19
CA GLY A 36 5.47 -40.35 -14.17
C GLY A 36 4.39 -39.29 -14.04
N ASP A 37 3.88 -38.82 -15.18
CA ASP A 37 2.81 -37.82 -15.23
C ASP A 37 1.46 -38.43 -14.85
N ASN A 38 0.63 -37.66 -14.17
CA ASN A 38 -0.75 -38.05 -13.88
C ASN A 38 -1.72 -37.05 -14.51
N ARG A 39 -2.38 -37.47 -15.59
CA ARG A 39 -3.37 -36.67 -16.28
C ARG A 39 -4.78 -37.21 -16.05
N ILE A 40 -5.62 -36.39 -15.41
CA ILE A 40 -7.02 -36.69 -15.15
C ILE A 40 -7.87 -35.66 -15.89
N THR A 41 -8.79 -36.14 -16.72
CA THR A 41 -9.80 -35.33 -17.40
C THR A 41 -11.17 -35.87 -17.04
N ALA A 42 -12.09 -35.02 -16.59
CA ALA A 42 -13.44 -35.39 -16.19
C ALA A 42 -14.46 -34.29 -16.56
N GLU A 43 -15.76 -34.55 -16.41
CA GLU A 43 -16.72 -33.44 -16.30
C GLU A 43 -16.54 -32.74 -14.94
N ARG A 44 -16.41 -33.52 -13.87
CA ARG A 44 -16.20 -33.04 -12.50
C ARG A 44 -15.22 -33.94 -11.76
N ILE A 45 -14.33 -33.37 -10.97
CA ILE A 45 -13.36 -34.10 -10.15
C ILE A 45 -13.67 -33.79 -8.69
N ASP A 46 -14.01 -34.80 -7.90
CA ASP A 46 -14.25 -34.72 -6.46
C ASP A 46 -13.21 -35.55 -5.71
N SER A 47 -12.15 -34.94 -5.24
CA SER A 47 -11.12 -35.57 -4.42
C SER A 47 -11.21 -35.06 -2.99
N GLY A 48 -11.71 -35.91 -2.08
CA GLY A 48 -12.04 -35.54 -0.70
C GLY A 48 -10.84 -35.29 0.20
N THR A 49 -11.08 -34.87 1.44
CA THR A 49 -10.03 -34.44 2.40
C THR A 49 -9.01 -35.52 2.80
N GLN A 50 -9.36 -36.81 2.67
CA GLN A 50 -8.47 -37.93 2.95
C GLN A 50 -7.75 -38.46 1.69
N SER A 51 -8.00 -37.84 0.54
CA SER A 51 -7.49 -38.33 -0.73
C SER A 51 -6.07 -37.86 -1.03
N LEU A 52 -5.39 -38.58 -1.92
CA LEU A 52 -4.14 -38.16 -2.53
C LEU A 52 -4.28 -38.21 -4.06
N LEU A 53 -4.01 -37.08 -4.71
CA LEU A 53 -3.73 -37.00 -6.14
C LEU A 53 -2.24 -36.71 -6.30
N GLY A 54 -1.54 -37.47 -7.14
CA GLY A 54 -0.12 -37.15 -7.35
C GLY A 54 0.53 -37.65 -8.62
N ALA A 55 1.65 -37.03 -8.93
CA ALA A 55 2.51 -37.32 -10.07
C ALA A 55 3.98 -37.30 -9.62
N GLY A 56 4.81 -38.15 -10.22
CA GLY A 56 6.18 -38.35 -9.76
C GLY A 56 6.28 -39.12 -8.44
N VAL A 57 5.24 -39.82 -7.99
CA VAL A 57 5.25 -40.57 -6.72
C VAL A 57 5.83 -41.96 -6.97
N LYS A 58 6.97 -42.28 -6.34
CA LYS A 58 7.63 -43.58 -6.47
C LYS A 58 6.85 -44.67 -5.70
N ALA A 59 7.16 -45.93 -5.99
CA ALA A 59 6.54 -47.08 -5.34
C ALA A 59 6.77 -47.13 -3.82
N ASP A 60 7.85 -46.49 -3.33
CA ASP A 60 8.14 -46.34 -1.90
C ASP A 60 7.40 -45.16 -1.24
N GLY A 61 6.54 -44.45 -2.00
CA GLY A 61 5.79 -43.28 -1.57
C GLY A 61 6.58 -41.97 -1.58
N SER A 62 7.89 -42.00 -1.87
CA SER A 62 8.69 -40.78 -1.97
C SER A 62 8.42 -40.03 -3.29
N LEU A 63 8.61 -38.71 -3.27
CA LEU A 63 8.51 -37.90 -4.47
C LEU A 63 9.78 -38.04 -5.32
N GLY A 64 9.60 -38.17 -6.63
CA GLY A 64 10.65 -38.17 -7.63
C GLY A 64 11.14 -36.78 -7.98
N THR A 65 11.87 -36.68 -9.09
CA THR A 65 12.41 -35.41 -9.62
C THR A 65 11.60 -34.86 -10.80
N SER A 66 10.62 -35.61 -11.30
CA SER A 66 9.77 -35.26 -12.43
C SER A 66 8.41 -35.94 -12.32
N GLY A 67 7.39 -35.36 -12.94
CA GLY A 67 6.04 -35.91 -13.00
C GLY A 67 5.03 -34.80 -12.80
N ASP A 68 4.26 -34.52 -13.85
CA ASP A 68 3.28 -33.44 -13.85
C ASP A 68 1.89 -33.96 -13.46
N LEU A 69 1.23 -33.25 -12.53
CA LEU A 69 -0.15 -33.50 -12.16
C LEU A 69 -1.05 -32.56 -12.96
N THR A 70 -1.81 -33.09 -13.93
CA THR A 70 -2.78 -32.29 -14.68
C THR A 70 -4.21 -32.75 -14.38
N LEU A 71 -4.99 -31.85 -13.78
CA LEU A 71 -6.43 -32.02 -13.57
C LEU A 71 -7.20 -31.06 -14.50
N THR A 72 -8.07 -31.61 -15.33
CA THR A 72 -8.93 -30.83 -16.23
C THR A 72 -10.38 -31.24 -16.03
N ALA A 73 -11.24 -30.30 -15.67
CA ALA A 73 -12.67 -30.51 -15.58
C ALA A 73 -13.42 -29.49 -16.43
N THR A 74 -14.52 -29.90 -17.08
CA THR A 74 -15.40 -28.94 -17.76
C THR A 74 -16.34 -28.23 -16.79
N GLN A 75 -16.58 -28.81 -15.61
CA GLN A 75 -17.28 -28.24 -14.46
C GLN A 75 -16.26 -28.00 -13.32
N GLY A 76 -16.57 -28.35 -12.08
CA GLY A 76 -15.71 -28.10 -10.92
C GLY A 76 -14.60 -29.12 -10.71
N ILE A 77 -13.53 -28.66 -10.07
CA ILE A 77 -12.52 -29.49 -9.40
C ILE A 77 -12.61 -29.20 -7.91
N THR A 78 -12.94 -30.20 -7.10
CA THR A 78 -12.69 -30.21 -5.66
C THR A 78 -11.50 -31.13 -5.40
N ALA A 79 -10.45 -30.63 -4.77
CA ALA A 79 -9.26 -31.41 -4.43
C ALA A 79 -8.72 -31.04 -3.05
N SER A 80 -9.56 -31.23 -2.03
CA SER A 80 -9.34 -30.84 -0.63
C SER A 80 -8.37 -31.74 0.15
N GLY A 81 -7.80 -32.76 -0.48
CA GLY A 81 -6.84 -33.68 0.11
C GLY A 81 -5.39 -33.24 -0.07
N GLN A 82 -4.52 -34.19 -0.37
CA GLN A 82 -3.14 -33.94 -0.78
C GLN A 82 -3.03 -33.92 -2.30
N ASN A 83 -2.38 -32.89 -2.85
CA ASN A 83 -2.09 -32.78 -4.27
C ASN A 83 -0.57 -32.60 -4.45
N LEU A 84 0.11 -33.62 -4.97
CA LEU A 84 1.58 -33.66 -5.00
C LEU A 84 2.10 -33.86 -6.41
N ALA A 85 2.95 -32.96 -6.90
CA ALA A 85 3.66 -33.16 -8.16
C ALA A 85 5.16 -32.97 -7.95
N ALA A 86 5.99 -33.88 -8.47
CA ALA A 86 7.43 -33.67 -8.53
C ALA A 86 7.78 -32.53 -9.51
N GLY A 87 6.99 -32.38 -10.57
CA GLY A 87 7.09 -31.30 -11.57
C GLY A 87 6.00 -30.25 -11.40
N HIS A 88 5.25 -29.99 -12.45
CA HIS A 88 4.17 -28.99 -12.51
C HIS A 88 2.83 -29.57 -12.02
N ALA A 89 2.06 -28.77 -11.27
CA ALA A 89 0.66 -29.08 -10.98
C ALA A 89 -0.26 -28.08 -11.71
N SER A 90 -1.09 -28.56 -12.63
CA SER A 90 -2.08 -27.77 -13.38
C SER A 90 -3.49 -28.19 -13.02
N LEU A 91 -4.29 -27.27 -12.48
CA LEU A 91 -5.71 -27.50 -12.18
C LEU A 91 -6.55 -26.50 -12.96
N THR A 92 -7.33 -27.00 -13.92
CA THR A 92 -8.18 -26.17 -14.78
C THR A 92 -9.62 -26.65 -14.73
N GLY A 93 -10.52 -25.81 -14.25
CA GLY A 93 -11.96 -26.08 -14.14
C GLY A 93 -12.83 -24.88 -14.51
N ALA A 94 -14.15 -25.06 -14.51
CA ALA A 94 -15.09 -23.96 -14.39
C ALA A 94 -14.91 -23.25 -13.04
N GLU A 95 -14.72 -24.02 -11.97
CA GLU A 95 -14.33 -23.60 -10.63
C GLU A 95 -13.27 -24.55 -10.07
N VAL A 96 -12.46 -24.08 -9.12
CA VAL A 96 -11.44 -24.90 -8.45
C VAL A 96 -11.52 -24.68 -6.95
N ASP A 97 -11.73 -25.74 -6.18
CA ASP A 97 -11.76 -25.74 -4.73
C ASP A 97 -10.64 -26.63 -4.16
N LEU A 98 -9.65 -25.96 -3.58
CA LEU A 98 -8.54 -26.51 -2.82
C LEU A 98 -8.69 -26.23 -1.32
N GLY A 99 -9.89 -25.86 -0.85
CA GLY A 99 -10.14 -25.58 0.55
C GLY A 99 -9.60 -26.69 1.46
N HIS A 100 -8.85 -26.30 2.49
CA HIS A 100 -8.18 -27.19 3.45
C HIS A 100 -7.15 -28.18 2.87
N SER A 101 -6.80 -28.06 1.59
CA SER A 101 -5.85 -28.97 0.93
C SER A 101 -4.41 -28.73 1.37
N GLN A 102 -3.56 -29.73 1.11
CA GLN A 102 -2.11 -29.58 1.07
C GLN A 102 -1.64 -29.81 -0.36
N THR A 103 -1.17 -28.76 -1.03
CA THR A 103 -0.78 -28.83 -2.43
C THR A 103 0.68 -28.40 -2.58
N SER A 104 1.50 -29.25 -3.18
CA SER A 104 2.93 -29.00 -3.37
C SER A 104 3.41 -29.46 -4.74
N ALA A 105 4.13 -28.58 -5.43
CA ALA A 105 4.71 -28.86 -6.74
C ALA A 105 5.92 -27.96 -7.04
N ALA A 106 6.73 -28.29 -8.04
CA ALA A 106 7.81 -27.41 -8.51
C ALA A 106 7.28 -26.09 -9.08
N SER A 107 6.07 -26.11 -9.64
CA SER A 107 5.25 -24.93 -9.99
C SER A 107 3.77 -25.33 -10.00
N ILE A 108 2.88 -24.35 -9.78
CA ILE A 108 1.44 -24.57 -9.64
C ILE A 108 0.69 -23.56 -10.50
N ASP A 109 -0.21 -24.06 -11.37
CA ASP A 109 -1.18 -23.25 -12.10
C ASP A 109 -2.60 -23.61 -11.66
N LEU A 110 -3.35 -22.60 -11.23
CA LEU A 110 -4.78 -22.72 -10.94
C LEU A 110 -5.58 -21.84 -11.90
N THR A 111 -6.53 -22.43 -12.61
CA THR A 111 -7.38 -21.70 -13.55
C THR A 111 -8.85 -22.04 -13.34
N ALA A 112 -9.66 -21.01 -13.08
CA ALA A 112 -11.12 -21.09 -13.08
C ALA A 112 -11.67 -20.24 -14.24
N SER A 113 -12.39 -20.88 -15.15
CA SER A 113 -12.89 -20.22 -16.37
C SER A 113 -14.20 -19.46 -16.18
N LEU A 114 -15.00 -19.80 -15.17
CA LEU A 114 -16.34 -19.23 -14.94
C LEU A 114 -16.57 -18.80 -13.48
N GLY A 115 -16.19 -19.66 -12.54
CA GLY A 115 -16.42 -19.51 -11.10
C GLY A 115 -15.17 -19.16 -10.32
N ASN A 116 -15.19 -19.46 -9.02
CA ASN A 116 -14.16 -19.03 -8.08
C ASN A 116 -12.99 -20.01 -8.00
N ILE A 117 -11.89 -19.54 -7.43
CA ILE A 117 -10.83 -20.39 -6.89
C ILE A 117 -10.88 -20.28 -5.38
N SER A 118 -11.04 -21.40 -4.67
CA SER A 118 -11.01 -21.46 -3.21
C SER A 118 -9.71 -22.12 -2.76
N THR A 119 -8.96 -21.42 -1.91
CA THR A 119 -7.80 -21.91 -1.17
C THR A 119 -7.96 -21.65 0.33
N ALA A 120 -9.21 -21.49 0.79
CA ALA A 120 -9.52 -21.18 2.17
C ALA A 120 -8.99 -22.26 3.11
N GLY A 121 -8.19 -21.86 4.10
CA GLY A 121 -7.52 -22.78 5.03
C GLY A 121 -6.57 -23.79 4.38
N ALA A 122 -6.25 -23.65 3.08
CA ALA A 122 -5.34 -24.53 2.36
C ALA A 122 -3.87 -24.13 2.62
N VAL A 123 -2.95 -25.05 2.35
CA VAL A 123 -1.52 -24.78 2.26
C VAL A 123 -1.04 -25.15 0.87
N LEU A 124 -0.69 -24.14 0.07
CA LEU A 124 -0.08 -24.27 -1.25
C LEU A 124 1.37 -23.80 -1.17
N SER A 125 2.30 -24.68 -1.54
CA SER A 125 3.73 -24.38 -1.49
C SER A 125 4.41 -24.76 -2.79
N THR A 126 5.17 -23.84 -3.36
CA THR A 126 6.02 -24.13 -4.52
C THR A 126 7.32 -23.32 -4.48
N PRO A 127 8.49 -23.91 -4.79
CA PRO A 127 9.71 -23.12 -4.95
C PRO A 127 9.73 -22.33 -6.26
N GLY A 128 8.84 -22.63 -7.20
CA GLY A 128 8.73 -21.94 -8.49
C GLY A 128 7.56 -20.96 -8.55
N LEU A 129 6.93 -20.90 -9.72
CA LEU A 129 5.79 -20.04 -9.99
C LEU A 129 4.50 -20.63 -9.38
N LEU A 130 3.76 -19.80 -8.66
CA LEU A 130 2.33 -19.97 -8.42
C LEU A 130 1.58 -18.98 -9.29
N ASN A 131 0.89 -19.48 -10.31
CA ASN A 131 0.03 -18.69 -11.19
C ASN A 131 -1.45 -18.98 -10.90
N ILE A 132 -2.21 -17.94 -10.62
CA ILE A 132 -3.65 -18.06 -10.32
C ILE A 132 -4.43 -17.17 -11.28
N THR A 133 -5.34 -17.77 -12.04
CA THR A 133 -6.16 -17.09 -13.04
C THR A 133 -7.64 -17.36 -12.81
N ALA A 134 -8.39 -16.34 -12.40
CA ALA A 134 -9.85 -16.36 -12.29
C ALA A 134 -10.40 -14.97 -12.66
N ASN A 135 -10.14 -14.56 -13.90
CA ASN A 135 -10.37 -13.22 -14.43
C ASN A 135 -11.16 -13.24 -15.74
N GLY A 136 -11.98 -14.25 -16.00
CA GLY A 136 -12.96 -14.21 -17.09
C GLY A 136 -14.03 -13.14 -16.82
N GLN A 137 -14.42 -12.97 -15.55
CA GLN A 137 -15.46 -12.06 -15.09
C GLN A 137 -15.03 -11.30 -13.83
N GLU A 138 -15.66 -10.15 -13.56
CA GLU A 138 -15.30 -9.31 -12.39
C GLU A 138 -15.65 -9.96 -11.05
N GLN A 139 -16.69 -10.79 -10.98
CA GLN A 139 -17.13 -11.45 -9.74
C GLN A 139 -16.35 -12.71 -9.38
N GLN A 140 -15.42 -13.17 -10.23
CA GLN A 140 -14.63 -14.35 -9.93
C GLN A 140 -13.61 -14.06 -8.83
N THR A 141 -13.75 -14.76 -7.72
CA THR A 141 -12.98 -14.50 -6.51
C THR A 141 -11.92 -15.57 -6.29
N LEU A 142 -10.70 -15.16 -5.97
CA LEU A 142 -9.77 -16.00 -5.21
C LEU A 142 -10.10 -15.87 -3.72
N GLN A 143 -10.62 -16.94 -3.12
CA GLN A 143 -10.99 -17.03 -1.71
C GLN A 143 -9.86 -17.72 -0.94
N ASN A 144 -8.98 -16.93 -0.34
CA ASN A 144 -7.83 -17.40 0.43
C ASN A 144 -7.96 -17.17 1.94
N ALA A 145 -9.18 -17.02 2.46
CA ALA A 145 -9.39 -16.78 3.87
C ALA A 145 -8.69 -17.85 4.74
N LYS A 146 -7.79 -17.42 5.64
CA LYS A 146 -6.96 -18.28 6.50
C LYS A 146 -6.07 -19.30 5.75
N GLY A 147 -5.98 -19.23 4.42
CA GLY A 147 -5.09 -20.06 3.60
C GLY A 147 -3.67 -19.50 3.56
N THR A 148 -2.71 -20.33 3.19
CA THR A 148 -1.31 -19.94 2.97
C THR A 148 -0.87 -20.34 1.57
N LEU A 149 -0.58 -19.34 0.75
CA LEU A 149 -0.03 -19.47 -0.60
C LEU A 149 1.42 -18.98 -0.57
N SER A 150 2.38 -19.89 -0.71
CA SER A 150 3.81 -19.58 -0.66
C SER A 150 4.50 -20.01 -1.94
N ALA A 151 5.13 -19.07 -2.64
CA ALA A 151 5.74 -19.32 -3.94
C ALA A 151 7.11 -18.65 -4.08
N GLY A 152 8.03 -19.26 -4.84
CA GLY A 152 9.25 -18.57 -5.28
C GLY A 152 8.93 -17.32 -6.12
N GLN A 153 7.87 -17.41 -6.94
CA GLN A 153 7.34 -16.32 -7.75
C GLN A 153 5.81 -16.35 -7.70
N LEU A 154 5.18 -15.20 -7.47
CA LEU A 154 3.72 -15.07 -7.41
C LEU A 154 3.18 -14.31 -8.63
N ALA A 155 2.15 -14.86 -9.26
CA ALA A 155 1.35 -14.20 -10.28
C ALA A 155 -0.14 -14.49 -10.03
N VAL A 156 -0.92 -13.45 -9.71
CA VAL A 156 -2.35 -13.57 -9.43
C VAL A 156 -3.12 -12.61 -10.34
N GLN A 157 -4.10 -13.13 -11.07
CA GLN A 157 -4.97 -12.37 -11.95
C GLN A 157 -6.42 -12.81 -11.74
N VAL A 158 -7.21 -11.98 -11.05
CA VAL A 158 -8.55 -12.35 -10.58
C VAL A 158 -9.56 -11.21 -10.70
N GLY A 159 -10.85 -11.54 -10.66
CA GLY A 159 -11.92 -10.56 -10.55
C GLY A 159 -11.91 -9.86 -9.19
N GLN A 160 -11.94 -10.66 -8.12
CA GLN A 160 -11.86 -10.23 -6.71
C GLN A 160 -10.82 -11.06 -5.97
N LEU A 161 -10.28 -10.51 -4.89
CA LEU A 161 -9.38 -11.23 -3.98
C LEU A 161 -9.87 -11.08 -2.54
N ASP A 162 -10.28 -12.19 -1.92
CA ASP A 162 -10.52 -12.28 -0.48
C ASP A 162 -9.32 -12.99 0.18
N ASN A 163 -8.52 -12.22 0.90
CA ASN A 163 -7.37 -12.70 1.67
C ASN A 163 -7.55 -12.46 3.18
N GLN A 164 -8.79 -12.47 3.69
CA GLN A 164 -9.07 -12.24 5.10
C GLN A 164 -8.36 -13.25 6.02
N GLY A 165 -7.40 -12.78 6.81
CA GLY A 165 -6.54 -13.63 7.64
C GLY A 165 -5.72 -14.67 6.87
N GLY A 166 -5.68 -14.58 5.55
CA GLY A 166 -4.90 -15.44 4.65
C GLY A 166 -3.52 -14.85 4.37
N LYS A 167 -2.69 -15.63 3.67
CA LYS A 167 -1.32 -15.25 3.32
C LYS A 167 -1.02 -15.52 1.84
N LEU A 168 -0.51 -14.51 1.14
CA LEU A 168 0.11 -14.59 -0.18
C LEU A 168 1.57 -14.18 -0.02
N LEU A 169 2.49 -15.15 -0.11
CA LEU A 169 3.90 -14.98 0.21
C LEU A 169 4.76 -15.30 -1.02
N GLN A 170 5.55 -14.33 -1.48
CA GLN A 170 6.61 -14.59 -2.43
C GLN A 170 7.97 -14.68 -1.71
N THR A 171 8.62 -15.82 -1.83
CA THR A 171 9.90 -16.12 -1.16
C THR A 171 11.12 -15.81 -2.04
N GLY A 172 10.95 -15.72 -3.36
CA GLY A 172 11.99 -15.29 -4.29
C GLY A 172 12.11 -13.76 -4.42
N THR A 173 13.21 -13.33 -5.02
CA THR A 173 13.60 -11.91 -5.16
C THR A 173 13.05 -11.24 -6.42
N GLY A 174 12.31 -11.97 -7.27
CA GLY A 174 11.65 -11.44 -8.46
C GLY A 174 10.47 -10.51 -8.13
N THR A 175 9.77 -10.02 -9.15
CA THR A 175 8.62 -9.13 -8.96
C THR A 175 7.33 -9.93 -8.80
N ALA A 176 6.69 -9.87 -7.63
CA ALA A 176 5.36 -10.41 -7.40
C ALA A 176 4.30 -9.55 -8.09
N HIS A 177 3.38 -10.18 -8.83
CA HIS A 177 2.29 -9.48 -9.51
C HIS A 177 0.94 -9.94 -8.96
N VAL A 178 0.15 -8.99 -8.44
CA VAL A 178 -1.23 -9.23 -7.99
C VAL A 178 -2.15 -8.24 -8.69
N THR A 179 -2.92 -8.72 -9.66
CA THR A 179 -3.89 -7.93 -10.42
C THR A 179 -5.30 -8.39 -10.09
N VAL A 180 -6.11 -7.47 -9.58
CA VAL A 180 -7.50 -7.67 -9.18
C VAL A 180 -8.35 -6.67 -9.96
N ARG A 181 -9.44 -7.09 -10.59
CA ARG A 181 -10.29 -6.13 -11.34
C ARG A 181 -11.10 -5.23 -10.41
N GLY A 182 -11.69 -5.82 -9.38
CA GLY A 182 -12.50 -5.13 -8.38
C GLY A 182 -11.76 -4.94 -7.06
N GLN A 183 -12.29 -5.53 -6.00
CA GLN A 183 -11.81 -5.38 -4.64
C GLN A 183 -10.76 -6.43 -4.27
N LEU A 184 -9.67 -5.94 -3.70
CA LEU A 184 -8.74 -6.71 -2.90
C LEU A 184 -9.05 -6.48 -1.43
N ASP A 185 -9.46 -7.53 -0.73
CA ASP A 185 -9.75 -7.52 0.69
C ASP A 185 -8.66 -8.27 1.48
N ASN A 186 -7.81 -7.54 2.20
CA ASN A 186 -6.70 -8.03 3.00
C ASN A 186 -6.89 -7.78 4.51
N ARG A 187 -8.14 -7.60 4.96
CA ARG A 187 -8.43 -7.33 6.37
C ARG A 187 -8.21 -8.54 7.29
N GLN A 188 -8.50 -8.38 8.57
CA GLN A 188 -8.43 -9.44 9.59
C GLN A 188 -7.04 -10.09 9.69
N ALA A 189 -5.99 -9.27 9.69
CA ALA A 189 -4.59 -9.73 9.65
C ALA A 189 -4.23 -10.57 8.40
N GLY A 190 -4.87 -10.28 7.27
CA GLY A 190 -4.40 -10.76 5.96
C GLY A 190 -3.01 -10.23 5.63
N GLU A 191 -2.23 -11.03 4.90
CA GLU A 191 -0.84 -10.73 4.56
C GLU A 191 -0.56 -10.95 3.06
N LEU A 192 -0.11 -9.91 2.37
CA LEU A 192 0.56 -9.98 1.07
C LEU A 192 2.02 -9.56 1.30
N ALA A 193 2.97 -10.46 1.08
CA ALA A 193 4.38 -10.18 1.33
C ALA A 193 5.26 -10.70 0.19
N ALA A 194 6.30 -9.94 -0.18
CA ALA A 194 7.30 -10.37 -1.14
C ALA A 194 8.73 -10.09 -0.68
N ASN A 195 9.63 -11.06 -0.88
CA ASN A 195 11.08 -10.89 -0.73
C ASN A 195 11.72 -10.08 -1.88
N GLY A 196 10.98 -9.89 -2.97
CA GLY A 196 11.32 -8.99 -4.07
C GLY A 196 10.35 -7.82 -4.17
N GLN A 197 10.27 -7.20 -5.34
CA GLN A 197 9.28 -6.14 -5.59
C GLN A 197 7.87 -6.71 -5.49
N LEU A 198 6.94 -5.96 -4.91
CA LEU A 198 5.51 -6.30 -4.93
C LEU A 198 4.75 -5.25 -5.73
N GLN A 199 4.04 -5.69 -6.77
CA GLN A 199 3.13 -4.87 -7.57
C GLN A 199 1.70 -5.33 -7.36
N VAL A 200 0.84 -4.42 -6.89
CA VAL A 200 -0.59 -4.68 -6.67
C VAL A 200 -1.41 -3.67 -7.45
N GLN A 201 -2.33 -4.18 -8.26
CA GLN A 201 -3.28 -3.37 -9.03
C GLN A 201 -4.69 -3.84 -8.69
N ALA A 202 -5.57 -2.93 -8.27
CA ALA A 202 -6.96 -3.23 -7.93
C ALA A 202 -7.92 -2.08 -8.27
N GLY A 203 -9.21 -2.38 -8.39
CA GLY A 203 -10.26 -1.36 -8.38
C GLY A 203 -10.35 -0.67 -7.02
N SER A 204 -10.26 -1.43 -5.94
CA SER A 204 -10.07 -0.92 -4.57
C SER A 204 -9.22 -1.87 -3.75
N ILE A 205 -8.50 -1.34 -2.76
CA ILE A 205 -7.66 -2.11 -1.84
C ILE A 205 -8.13 -1.83 -0.43
N ASP A 206 -8.57 -2.85 0.29
CA ASP A 206 -8.86 -2.81 1.72
C ASP A 206 -7.80 -3.59 2.50
N ASN A 207 -6.86 -2.86 3.08
CA ASN A 207 -5.82 -3.35 3.97
C ASN A 207 -6.10 -3.01 5.45
N SER A 208 -7.37 -2.71 5.79
CA SER A 208 -7.72 -2.29 7.14
C SER A 208 -7.74 -3.44 8.15
N GLY A 209 -7.92 -3.15 9.44
CA GLY A 209 -8.13 -4.19 10.45
C GLY A 209 -6.93 -5.11 10.61
N LYS A 210 -5.73 -4.51 10.75
CA LYS A 210 -4.42 -5.17 10.88
C LYS A 210 -3.92 -5.89 9.63
N GLY A 211 -4.47 -5.59 8.46
CA GLY A 211 -3.95 -6.06 7.18
C GLY A 211 -2.50 -5.60 6.94
N ARG A 212 -1.73 -6.42 6.22
CA ARG A 212 -0.32 -6.16 5.91
C ARG A 212 -0.06 -6.37 4.42
N ILE A 213 0.47 -5.35 3.75
CA ILE A 213 1.03 -5.44 2.39
C ILE A 213 2.48 -4.96 2.47
N THR A 214 3.43 -5.86 2.25
CA THR A 214 4.85 -5.59 2.49
C THR A 214 5.77 -6.09 1.38
N SER A 215 6.90 -5.41 1.21
CA SER A 215 8.00 -5.83 0.33
C SER A 215 9.35 -5.61 1.02
N THR A 216 10.29 -6.55 0.88
CA THR A 216 11.68 -6.30 1.29
C THR A 216 12.48 -5.53 0.24
N ALA A 217 11.90 -5.26 -0.93
CA ALA A 217 12.41 -4.37 -1.97
C ALA A 217 11.48 -3.15 -2.10
N SER A 218 10.96 -2.86 -3.30
CA SER A 218 10.01 -1.78 -3.56
C SER A 218 8.56 -2.27 -3.58
N LEU A 219 7.63 -1.41 -3.20
CA LEU A 219 6.19 -1.66 -3.23
C LEU A 219 5.50 -0.69 -4.20
N GLU A 220 4.70 -1.21 -5.11
CA GLU A 220 3.89 -0.43 -6.04
C GLU A 220 2.41 -0.80 -5.88
N LEU A 221 1.58 0.19 -5.57
CA LEU A 221 0.15 0.03 -5.37
C LEU A 221 -0.60 0.94 -6.34
N ALA A 222 -1.45 0.36 -7.17
CA ALA A 222 -2.42 1.11 -7.97
C ALA A 222 -3.84 0.71 -7.55
N SER A 223 -4.59 1.66 -6.99
CA SER A 223 -6.01 1.54 -6.69
C SER A 223 -6.79 2.52 -7.56
N GLN A 224 -7.80 2.07 -8.30
CA GLN A 224 -8.63 3.00 -9.09
C GLN A 224 -9.50 3.89 -8.19
N GLY A 225 -9.91 3.37 -7.04
CA GLY A 225 -10.72 4.06 -6.04
C GLY A 225 -9.98 4.20 -4.70
N LEU A 226 -10.57 3.61 -3.66
CA LEU A 226 -10.04 3.69 -2.30
C LEU A 226 -8.86 2.74 -2.09
N LEU A 227 -7.78 3.25 -1.51
CA LEU A 227 -6.76 2.48 -0.79
C LEU A 227 -7.00 2.72 0.71
N ASN A 228 -7.68 1.77 1.35
CA ASN A 228 -7.98 1.80 2.77
C ASN A 228 -6.87 1.08 3.55
N ASN A 229 -6.06 1.81 4.29
CA ASN A 229 -5.02 1.32 5.18
C ASN A 229 -5.33 1.62 6.66
N VAL A 230 -6.62 1.67 7.03
CA VAL A 230 -7.03 2.00 8.40
C VAL A 230 -6.60 0.92 9.38
N ASP A 231 -5.78 1.27 10.37
CA ASP A 231 -5.13 0.32 11.28
C ASP A 231 -4.33 -0.78 10.56
N GLY A 232 -3.91 -0.52 9.32
CA GLY A 232 -3.16 -1.42 8.45
C GLY A 232 -1.68 -1.06 8.35
N VAL A 233 -0.92 -1.92 7.66
CA VAL A 233 0.50 -1.68 7.37
C VAL A 233 0.77 -1.81 5.86
N LEU A 234 1.30 -0.74 5.27
CA LEU A 234 1.96 -0.72 3.96
C LEU A 234 3.43 -0.44 4.20
N ALA A 235 4.32 -1.37 3.86
CA ALA A 235 5.74 -1.18 4.15
C ALA A 235 6.66 -1.72 3.05
N ALA A 236 7.74 -1.00 2.79
CA ALA A 236 8.81 -1.43 1.91
C ALA A 236 10.18 -1.08 2.48
N THR A 237 11.21 -1.86 2.16
CA THR A 237 12.59 -1.47 2.49
C THR A 237 13.06 -0.34 1.58
N GLN A 238 12.75 -0.43 0.29
CA GLN A 238 13.07 0.59 -0.71
C GLN A 238 11.84 1.47 -0.96
N ASP A 239 11.62 1.90 -2.20
CA ASP A 239 10.62 2.90 -2.51
C ASP A 239 9.20 2.35 -2.45
N ILE A 240 8.26 3.20 -2.04
CA ILE A 240 6.82 2.96 -2.17
C ILE A 240 6.28 3.92 -3.23
N GLN A 241 5.57 3.41 -4.23
CA GLN A 241 4.81 4.20 -5.19
C GLN A 241 3.32 3.86 -5.07
N ILE A 242 2.49 4.88 -4.89
CA ILE A 242 1.04 4.71 -4.78
C ILE A 242 0.33 5.60 -5.79
N LYS A 243 -0.54 4.98 -6.57
CA LYS A 243 -1.57 5.65 -7.35
C LYS A 243 -2.95 5.30 -6.81
N ALA A 244 -3.75 6.27 -6.38
CA ALA A 244 -5.04 5.99 -5.76
C ALA A 244 -6.10 7.07 -6.00
N GLY A 245 -7.38 6.72 -6.09
CA GLY A 245 -8.46 7.72 -6.00
C GLY A 245 -8.45 8.41 -4.62
N THR A 246 -8.32 7.64 -3.55
CA THR A 246 -8.15 8.18 -2.19
C THR A 246 -7.27 7.24 -1.37
N VAL A 247 -6.39 7.80 -0.55
CA VAL A 247 -5.62 7.03 0.44
C VAL A 247 -6.15 7.38 1.84
N ASP A 248 -6.68 6.39 2.54
CA ASP A 248 -7.01 6.50 3.96
C ASP A 248 -5.98 5.73 4.79
N ASN A 249 -5.13 6.45 5.51
CA ASN A 249 -4.10 5.91 6.40
C ASN A 249 -4.46 6.17 7.87
N SER A 250 -5.74 6.24 8.23
CA SER A 250 -6.14 6.55 9.62
C SER A 250 -5.68 5.44 10.59
N GLY A 251 -4.90 5.77 11.61
CA GLY A 251 -4.28 4.79 12.52
C GLY A 251 -3.30 3.81 11.86
N GLY A 252 -3.09 3.94 10.54
CA GLY A 252 -2.26 3.05 9.73
C GLY A 252 -0.80 3.46 9.71
N THR A 253 0.03 2.56 9.19
CA THR A 253 1.44 2.82 8.90
C THR A 253 1.70 2.66 7.40
N LEU A 254 2.32 3.69 6.80
CA LEU A 254 2.84 3.71 5.45
C LEU A 254 4.33 4.07 5.53
N GLN A 255 5.22 3.09 5.31
CA GLN A 255 6.65 3.26 5.61
C GLN A 255 7.58 2.71 4.52
N ALA A 256 8.42 3.59 3.98
CA ALA A 256 9.59 3.22 3.17
C ALA A 256 10.86 3.37 4.02
N SER A 257 11.42 2.30 4.58
CA SER A 257 12.45 2.43 5.63
C SER A 257 13.78 3.02 5.14
N ASN A 258 14.24 2.64 3.95
CA ASN A 258 15.45 3.18 3.31
C ASN A 258 15.17 3.84 1.95
N GLY A 259 13.90 3.96 1.59
CA GLY A 259 13.42 4.48 0.32
C GLY A 259 12.64 5.78 0.43
N SER A 260 12.09 6.19 -0.70
CA SER A 260 11.20 7.34 -0.85
C SER A 260 9.75 6.88 -0.96
N ILE A 261 8.81 7.76 -0.63
CA ILE A 261 7.39 7.57 -0.89
C ILE A 261 6.96 8.51 -2.00
N GLY A 262 6.41 7.97 -3.09
CA GLY A 262 5.73 8.70 -4.16
C GLY A 262 4.22 8.48 -4.10
N LEU A 263 3.44 9.55 -4.11
CA LEU A 263 1.97 9.51 -4.11
C LEU A 263 1.40 10.32 -5.28
N ASP A 264 0.57 9.68 -6.09
CA ASP A 264 -0.32 10.30 -7.06
C ASP A 264 -1.75 9.94 -6.68
N ALA A 265 -2.48 10.84 -6.04
CA ALA A 265 -3.80 10.51 -5.53
C ALA A 265 -4.86 11.61 -5.65
N GLY A 266 -6.13 11.23 -5.54
CA GLY A 266 -7.20 12.22 -5.43
C GLY A 266 -7.15 12.96 -4.09
N SER A 267 -7.07 12.25 -2.98
CA SER A 267 -6.94 12.85 -1.64
C SER A 267 -6.22 11.90 -0.69
N VAL A 268 -5.65 12.46 0.37
CA VAL A 268 -4.96 11.71 1.44
C VAL A 268 -5.55 12.09 2.79
N ARG A 269 -5.91 11.08 3.57
CA ARG A 269 -6.28 11.21 4.98
C ARG A 269 -5.27 10.44 5.83
N ASN A 270 -4.51 11.15 6.66
CA ASN A 270 -3.57 10.58 7.62
C ASN A 270 -3.99 10.96 9.05
N ALA A 271 -5.11 10.40 9.52
CA ALA A 271 -5.64 10.70 10.84
C ALA A 271 -5.05 9.76 11.90
N GLN A 272 -4.24 10.28 12.82
CA GLN A 272 -3.50 9.46 13.80
C GLN A 272 -2.62 8.36 13.16
N GLY A 273 -2.34 8.47 11.86
CA GLY A 273 -1.50 7.53 11.11
C GLY A 273 -0.06 8.01 11.02
N VAL A 274 0.80 7.11 10.52
CA VAL A 274 2.20 7.39 10.22
C VAL A 274 2.43 7.22 8.73
N LEU A 275 2.99 8.26 8.11
CA LEU A 275 3.61 8.21 6.80
C LEU A 275 5.07 8.61 6.96
N SER A 276 6.00 7.71 6.67
CA SER A 276 7.43 7.95 6.92
C SER A 276 8.31 7.35 5.82
N ALA A 277 9.19 8.18 5.24
CA ALA A 277 10.21 7.75 4.31
C ALA A 277 11.60 7.93 4.93
N GLY A 278 12.51 6.97 4.71
CA GLY A 278 13.93 7.11 5.04
C GLY A 278 14.65 8.14 4.15
N LYS A 279 14.11 8.40 2.95
CA LYS A 279 14.57 9.44 2.03
C LYS A 279 13.46 10.48 1.83
N ASP A 280 12.97 10.64 0.60
CA ASP A 280 12.08 11.72 0.23
C ASP A 280 10.61 11.31 0.33
N VAL A 281 9.72 12.28 0.55
CA VAL A 281 8.29 12.14 0.27
C VAL A 281 7.95 13.10 -0.87
N ARG A 282 7.37 12.59 -1.95
CA ARG A 282 6.83 13.39 -3.06
C ARG A 282 5.39 13.03 -3.31
N ALA A 283 4.49 14.00 -3.23
CA ALA A 283 3.07 13.77 -3.39
C ALA A 283 2.43 14.81 -4.31
N THR A 284 1.59 14.34 -5.23
CA THR A 284 0.71 15.15 -6.06
C THR A 284 -0.72 14.71 -5.78
N LEU A 285 -1.54 15.63 -5.28
CA LEU A 285 -2.95 15.40 -4.96
C LEU A 285 -3.83 16.32 -5.80
N THR A 286 -4.94 15.81 -6.34
CA THR A 286 -5.91 16.67 -7.06
C THR A 286 -6.91 17.35 -6.12
N GLY A 287 -7.17 16.75 -4.96
CA GLY A 287 -8.03 17.25 -3.89
C GLY A 287 -7.24 17.55 -2.62
N ASP A 288 -7.76 17.13 -1.47
CA ASP A 288 -7.28 17.57 -0.15
C ASP A 288 -6.24 16.64 0.49
N LEU A 289 -5.40 17.23 1.35
CA LEU A 289 -4.61 16.52 2.35
C LEU A 289 -5.14 16.84 3.74
N THR A 290 -5.56 15.82 4.50
CA THR A 290 -5.88 15.96 5.93
C THR A 290 -4.88 15.17 6.77
N ASN A 291 -4.17 15.85 7.66
CA ASN A 291 -3.18 15.24 8.53
C ASN A 291 -3.47 15.57 10.00
N THR A 292 -3.70 14.54 10.81
CA THR A 292 -3.70 14.64 12.27
C THR A 292 -2.69 13.70 12.92
N GLY A 293 -1.89 13.00 12.11
CA GLY A 293 -0.82 12.11 12.52
C GLY A 293 0.56 12.66 12.15
N LEU A 294 1.47 11.77 11.74
CA LEU A 294 2.84 12.09 11.34
C LEU A 294 3.04 11.91 9.84
N LEU A 295 3.53 12.96 9.16
CA LEU A 295 4.15 12.89 7.83
C LEU A 295 5.63 13.29 7.97
N TYR A 296 6.55 12.34 7.72
CA TYR A 296 7.99 12.56 7.92
C TYR A 296 8.84 12.06 6.75
N ALA A 297 9.85 12.84 6.37
CA ALA A 297 10.88 12.44 5.41
C ALA A 297 12.28 12.52 6.04
N GLY A 298 13.08 11.46 5.88
CA GLY A 298 14.48 11.45 6.27
C GLY A 298 15.39 12.33 5.40
N ARG A 299 14.86 12.87 4.30
CA ARG A 299 15.49 13.89 3.46
C ARG A 299 14.47 15.00 3.14
N ASP A 300 14.00 15.12 1.90
CA ASP A 300 13.14 16.22 1.48
C ASP A 300 11.67 15.78 1.41
N GLN A 301 10.75 16.68 1.75
CA GLN A 301 9.32 16.45 1.65
C GLN A 301 8.69 17.50 0.74
N GLN A 302 7.98 17.06 -0.30
CA GLN A 302 7.27 17.92 -1.23
C GLN A 302 5.82 17.45 -1.42
N TRP A 303 4.87 18.33 -1.11
CA TRP A 303 3.44 18.12 -1.33
C TRP A 303 2.91 19.18 -2.30
N THR A 304 2.29 18.72 -3.39
CA THR A 304 1.52 19.56 -4.32
C THR A 304 0.05 19.14 -4.20
N VAL A 305 -0.78 20.01 -3.66
CA VAL A 305 -2.17 19.71 -3.27
C VAL A 305 -3.13 20.62 -4.05
N GLY A 306 -3.96 20.02 -4.91
CA GLY A 306 -4.94 20.76 -5.70
C GLY A 306 -6.07 21.37 -4.88
N GLY A 307 -6.30 20.87 -3.67
CA GLY A 307 -7.29 21.38 -2.70
C GLY A 307 -6.66 22.03 -1.46
N ALA A 308 -7.29 21.81 -0.31
CA ALA A 308 -6.82 22.28 0.98
C ALA A 308 -5.80 21.30 1.58
N LEU A 309 -4.74 21.85 2.16
CA LEU A 309 -3.85 21.15 3.09
C LEU A 309 -4.26 21.53 4.51
N ILE A 310 -4.80 20.57 5.25
CA ILE A 310 -5.26 20.73 6.64
C ILE A 310 -4.35 19.90 7.54
N ASN A 311 -3.63 20.57 8.43
CA ASN A 311 -2.70 19.94 9.35
C ASN A 311 -3.00 20.30 10.81
N SER A 312 -3.34 19.31 11.61
CA SER A 312 -3.33 19.42 13.07
C SER A 312 -2.36 18.44 13.74
N GLY A 313 -1.58 17.70 12.93
CA GLY A 313 -0.53 16.78 13.36
C GLY A 313 0.86 17.36 13.10
N SER A 314 1.79 16.51 12.64
CA SER A 314 3.15 16.90 12.27
C SER A 314 3.41 16.64 10.79
N ILE A 315 3.97 17.64 10.11
CA ILE A 315 4.54 17.54 8.77
C ILE A 315 5.97 18.04 8.87
N ALA A 316 6.94 17.15 8.81
CA ALA A 316 8.34 17.51 9.00
C ALA A 316 9.30 16.72 8.09
N ALA A 317 10.50 17.24 7.94
CA ALA A 317 11.57 16.56 7.23
C ALA A 317 12.93 16.88 7.86
N LEU A 318 13.88 15.95 7.76
CA LEU A 318 15.27 16.20 8.15
C LEU A 318 15.96 17.19 7.19
N GLY A 319 15.51 17.25 5.94
CA GLY A 319 15.89 18.24 4.93
C GLY A 319 14.83 19.31 4.76
N ASN A 320 14.45 19.60 3.52
CA ASN A 320 13.49 20.65 3.21
C ASN A 320 12.06 20.15 3.28
N THR A 321 11.13 21.03 3.67
CA THR A 321 9.69 20.79 3.58
C THR A 321 9.07 21.83 2.66
N THR A 322 8.51 21.40 1.53
CA THR A 322 7.83 22.25 0.55
C THR A 322 6.37 21.85 0.42
N LEU A 323 5.47 22.77 0.76
CA LEU A 323 4.02 22.58 0.73
C LEU A 323 3.41 23.58 -0.25
N GLN A 324 2.82 23.08 -1.32
CA GLN A 324 2.07 23.85 -2.31
C GLN A 324 0.62 23.42 -2.26
N ALA A 325 -0.31 24.34 -2.02
CA ALA A 325 -1.74 24.01 -1.98
C ALA A 325 -2.62 25.15 -2.52
N ASN A 326 -3.93 24.91 -2.66
CA ASN A 326 -4.85 26.03 -2.82
C ASN A 326 -4.96 26.84 -1.53
N ARG A 327 -5.18 26.16 -0.41
CA ARG A 327 -5.21 26.75 0.93
C ARG A 327 -4.38 25.89 1.86
N ILE A 328 -3.60 26.53 2.73
CA ILE A 328 -2.88 25.83 3.80
C ILE A 328 -3.49 26.27 5.13
N SER A 329 -3.90 25.30 5.96
CA SER A 329 -4.43 25.53 7.30
C SER A 329 -3.72 24.58 8.26
N SER A 330 -2.79 25.10 9.05
CA SER A 330 -2.02 24.34 10.02
C SER A 330 -2.16 24.91 11.42
N SER A 331 -2.66 24.09 12.34
CA SER A 331 -2.58 24.32 13.79
C SER A 331 -1.52 23.41 14.46
N GLY A 332 -0.93 22.49 13.70
CA GLY A 332 0.09 21.55 14.16
C GLY A 332 1.52 22.02 13.89
N LEU A 333 2.45 21.06 13.78
CA LEU A 333 3.84 21.31 13.44
C LEU A 333 4.07 21.26 11.92
N LEU A 334 4.75 22.29 11.41
CA LEU A 334 5.37 22.34 10.09
C LEU A 334 6.88 22.53 10.30
N GLY A 335 7.67 21.52 9.96
CA GLY A 335 9.11 21.46 10.27
C GLY A 335 10.00 21.23 9.04
N ALA A 336 11.14 21.90 8.98
CA ALA A 336 12.23 21.59 8.06
C ALA A 336 13.56 21.60 8.80
N GLY A 337 14.46 20.68 8.46
CA GLY A 337 15.68 20.48 9.23
C GLY A 337 15.41 19.90 10.61
N LEU A 338 14.32 19.16 10.81
CA LEU A 338 13.91 18.66 12.12
C LEU A 338 14.32 17.20 12.27
N HIS A 339 15.08 16.89 13.31
CA HIS A 339 15.42 15.52 13.69
C HIS A 339 14.20 14.79 14.27
N ALA A 340 14.24 13.46 14.27
CA ALA A 340 13.16 12.62 14.82
C ALA A 340 12.96 12.82 16.34
N ASP A 341 13.96 13.33 17.05
CA ASP A 341 13.86 13.70 18.48
C ASP A 341 13.27 15.10 18.72
N GLY A 342 12.90 15.81 17.65
CA GLY A 342 12.34 17.16 17.69
C GLY A 342 13.37 18.28 17.79
N SER A 343 14.67 17.98 17.82
CA SER A 343 15.71 19.00 17.73
C SER A 343 15.84 19.55 16.31
N LEU A 344 16.19 20.84 16.19
CA LEU A 344 16.52 21.46 14.91
C LEU A 344 17.98 21.14 14.56
N GLY A 345 18.19 20.71 13.32
CA GLY A 345 19.49 20.52 12.71
C GLY A 345 20.12 21.85 12.26
N THR A 346 21.06 21.77 11.34
CA THR A 346 21.84 22.93 10.84
C THR A 346 21.38 23.47 9.49
N SER A 347 20.47 22.75 8.81
CA SER A 347 19.97 23.09 7.48
C SER A 347 18.58 22.50 7.27
N GLY A 348 17.78 23.15 6.42
CA GLY A 348 16.45 22.67 6.04
C GLY A 348 15.49 23.84 5.93
N ASP A 349 15.00 24.07 4.70
CA ASP A 349 14.11 25.17 4.38
C ASP A 349 12.65 24.72 4.43
N LEU A 350 11.82 25.52 5.09
CA LEU A 350 10.38 25.38 5.14
C LEU A 350 9.76 26.36 4.13
N THR A 351 9.18 25.83 3.06
CA THR A 351 8.50 26.62 2.02
C THR A 351 7.02 26.29 2.00
N LEU A 352 6.17 27.30 2.22
CA LEU A 352 4.73 27.21 2.08
C LEU A 352 4.28 28.16 0.98
N SER A 353 3.59 27.65 -0.03
CA SER A 353 3.01 28.44 -1.10
C SER A 353 1.54 28.07 -1.25
N ALA A 354 0.66 29.07 -1.20
CA ALA A 354 -0.76 28.87 -1.42
C ALA A 354 -1.30 29.85 -2.46
N THR A 355 -2.20 29.36 -3.32
CA THR A 355 -2.93 30.24 -4.27
C THR A 355 -4.00 31.07 -3.56
N GLN A 356 -4.37 30.70 -2.33
CA GLN A 356 -5.27 31.42 -1.43
C GLN A 356 -4.56 31.76 -0.11
N ALA A 357 -5.29 31.88 0.99
CA ALA A 357 -4.73 32.24 2.28
C ALA A 357 -3.96 31.07 2.92
N ILE A 358 -2.96 31.41 3.73
CA ILE A 358 -2.29 30.49 4.64
C ILE A 358 -2.70 30.86 6.07
N THR A 359 -3.21 29.89 6.82
CA THR A 359 -3.33 29.95 8.28
C THR A 359 -2.32 28.98 8.86
N ALA A 360 -1.36 29.45 9.64
CA ALA A 360 -0.27 28.66 10.21
C ALA A 360 -0.07 29.01 11.69
N SER A 361 -1.11 28.79 12.49
CA SER A 361 -1.21 29.17 13.91
C SER A 361 -0.49 28.21 14.87
N GLY A 362 0.16 27.16 14.36
CA GLY A 362 0.88 26.16 15.14
C GLY A 362 2.37 26.48 15.31
N GLN A 363 3.21 25.45 15.15
CA GLN A 363 4.68 25.59 15.16
C GLN A 363 5.21 25.56 13.73
N ASN A 364 5.91 26.61 13.32
CA ASN A 364 6.55 26.72 12.01
C ASN A 364 8.06 26.83 12.23
N LEU A 365 8.78 25.73 12.08
CA LEU A 365 10.19 25.64 12.46
C LEU A 365 11.05 25.25 11.26
N ALA A 366 12.13 25.99 11.03
CA ALA A 366 13.12 25.67 10.01
C ALA A 366 14.54 25.83 10.58
N ALA A 367 15.43 24.91 10.28
CA ALA A 367 16.85 25.11 10.57
C ALA A 367 17.48 26.16 9.63
N GLY A 368 16.95 26.30 8.41
CA GLY A 368 17.33 27.30 7.41
C GLY A 368 16.29 28.41 7.27
N GLN A 369 15.76 28.58 6.06
CA GLN A 369 14.75 29.60 5.72
C GLN A 369 13.34 29.11 6.03
N ALA A 370 12.51 29.97 6.61
CA ALA A 370 11.05 29.81 6.56
C ALA A 370 10.46 30.84 5.59
N SER A 371 9.87 30.37 4.49
CA SER A 371 9.22 31.21 3.48
C SER A 371 7.75 30.85 3.36
N LEU A 372 6.87 31.80 3.68
CA LEU A 372 5.42 31.65 3.59
C LEU A 372 4.86 32.67 2.60
N THR A 373 4.21 32.19 1.54
CA THR A 373 3.62 33.05 0.51
C THR A 373 2.18 32.64 0.23
N GLY A 374 1.25 33.57 0.40
CA GLY A 374 -0.17 33.37 0.11
C GLY A 374 -0.87 34.69 -0.22
N THR A 375 -2.16 34.62 -0.54
CA THR A 375 -2.96 35.85 -0.74
C THR A 375 -3.07 36.66 0.53
N ALA A 376 -3.24 36.00 1.67
CA ALA A 376 -3.16 36.55 3.02
C ALA A 376 -2.46 35.53 3.92
N LEU A 377 -1.81 36.00 4.98
CA LEU A 377 -1.15 35.15 5.98
C LEU A 377 -1.75 35.40 7.36
N ASP A 378 -2.10 34.33 8.05
CA ASP A 378 -2.52 34.35 9.45
C ASP A 378 -1.63 33.40 10.27
N LEU A 379 -0.71 34.00 11.02
CA LEU A 379 0.19 33.33 11.95
C LEU A 379 -0.21 33.59 13.41
N SER A 380 -1.44 34.05 13.67
CA SER A 380 -1.88 34.42 15.01
C SER A 380 -1.71 33.26 16.00
N GLY A 381 -1.10 33.54 17.15
CA GLY A 381 -0.79 32.55 18.20
C GLY A 381 0.32 31.55 17.85
N SER A 382 0.96 31.66 16.68
CA SER A 382 1.99 30.72 16.24
C SER A 382 3.31 30.88 17.00
N GLN A 383 4.13 29.83 16.95
CA GLN A 383 5.57 29.89 17.24
C GLN A 383 6.32 29.65 15.93
N THR A 384 6.93 30.70 15.40
CA THR A 384 7.64 30.67 14.12
C THR A 384 9.11 31.00 14.35
N GLY A 385 9.99 30.06 14.01
CA GLY A 385 11.42 30.15 14.24
C GLY A 385 12.22 29.61 13.08
N ALA A 386 13.18 30.40 12.59
CA ALA A 386 14.08 30.00 11.51
C ALA A 386 15.38 30.81 11.50
N ALA A 387 16.38 30.38 10.74
CA ALA A 387 17.61 31.16 10.53
C ALA A 387 17.33 32.49 9.82
N ASN A 388 16.38 32.51 8.89
CA ASN A 388 15.71 33.72 8.41
C ASN A 388 14.24 33.42 8.11
N ILE A 389 13.39 34.44 8.18
CA ILE A 389 11.95 34.33 7.99
C ILE A 389 11.50 35.31 6.91
N ALA A 390 10.73 34.83 5.94
CA ALA A 390 10.08 35.64 4.92
C ALA A 390 8.58 35.38 4.90
N LEU A 391 7.78 36.41 5.19
CA LEU A 391 6.31 36.36 5.19
C LEU A 391 5.79 37.28 4.09
N THR A 392 5.11 36.72 3.09
CA THR A 392 4.56 37.49 1.97
C THR A 392 3.06 37.27 1.80
N ALA A 393 2.29 38.34 1.98
CA ALA A 393 0.88 38.40 1.59
C ALA A 393 0.75 39.19 0.28
N THR A 394 0.26 38.55 -0.77
CA THR A 394 0.20 39.15 -2.12
C THR A 394 -1.01 40.06 -2.34
N GLN A 395 -2.05 39.96 -1.49
CA GLN A 395 -3.28 40.77 -1.64
C GLN A 395 -3.86 41.27 -0.31
N GLY A 396 -3.92 40.41 0.71
CA GLY A 396 -4.47 40.68 2.04
C GLY A 396 -3.39 40.94 3.09
N ASN A 397 -3.75 40.76 4.36
CA ASN A 397 -2.88 41.12 5.48
C ASN A 397 -1.91 40.00 5.87
N VAL A 398 -0.88 40.39 6.62
CA VAL A 398 -0.10 39.48 7.46
C VAL A 398 -0.55 39.70 8.91
N LEU A 399 -1.15 38.68 9.53
CA LEU A 399 -1.62 38.72 10.91
C LEU A 399 -0.65 37.93 11.80
N THR A 400 -0.13 38.57 12.84
CA THR A 400 0.78 37.97 13.83
C THR A 400 0.27 38.19 15.25
N HIS A 401 -1.07 38.28 15.42
CA HIS A 401 -1.69 38.54 16.72
C HIS A 401 -1.28 37.48 17.76
N GLY A 402 -0.65 37.91 18.86
CA GLY A 402 -0.16 37.03 19.92
C GLY A 402 0.84 35.95 19.46
N ALA A 403 1.43 36.10 18.27
CA ALA A 403 2.42 35.17 17.74
C ALA A 403 3.82 35.45 18.30
N VAL A 404 4.70 34.46 18.29
CA VAL A 404 6.13 34.64 18.48
C VAL A 404 6.82 34.31 17.16
N VAL A 405 7.33 35.33 16.47
CA VAL A 405 8.07 35.19 15.20
C VAL A 405 9.48 35.69 15.45
N SER A 406 10.44 34.77 15.53
CA SER A 406 11.80 35.08 15.96
C SER A 406 12.85 34.46 15.06
N THR A 407 13.85 35.25 14.71
CA THR A 407 14.99 34.79 13.92
C THR A 407 16.27 35.53 14.32
N PRO A 408 17.43 34.84 14.40
CA PRO A 408 18.71 35.54 14.57
C PRO A 408 19.14 36.29 13.31
N GLY A 409 18.56 35.98 12.14
CA GLY A 409 18.86 36.61 10.86
C GLY A 409 17.83 37.65 10.46
N LEU A 410 17.45 37.63 9.18
CA LEU A 410 16.50 38.55 8.59
C LEU A 410 15.06 38.08 8.85
N LEU A 411 14.25 38.96 9.44
CA LEU A 411 12.80 38.90 9.37
C LEU A 411 12.31 39.86 8.28
N SER A 412 11.80 39.31 7.18
CA SER A 412 11.21 40.06 6.07
C SER A 412 9.69 39.86 6.04
N ILE A 413 8.94 40.95 6.02
CA ILE A 413 7.48 40.93 5.93
C ILE A 413 7.02 41.84 4.79
N THR A 414 6.27 41.27 3.85
CA THR A 414 5.76 41.97 2.66
C THR A 414 4.23 41.89 2.61
N ALA A 415 3.59 43.06 2.60
CA ALA A 415 2.14 43.26 2.47
C ALA A 415 1.84 44.67 1.93
N ASN A 416 2.27 44.95 0.69
CA ASN A 416 2.28 46.30 0.10
C ASN A 416 1.84 46.37 -1.38
N ALA A 417 1.22 45.32 -1.92
CA ALA A 417 0.63 45.31 -3.25
C ALA A 417 -0.61 46.23 -3.36
N GLY A 418 -1.30 46.51 -2.25
CA GLY A 418 -2.43 47.44 -2.19
C GLY A 418 -2.45 48.29 -0.92
N ASN A 419 -3.02 49.50 -1.00
CA ASN A 419 -3.07 50.47 0.09
C ASN A 419 -3.84 50.00 1.34
N ALA A 420 -4.66 48.95 1.21
CA ALA A 420 -5.45 48.39 2.31
C ALA A 420 -4.71 47.27 3.06
N GLN A 421 -3.57 46.78 2.55
CA GLN A 421 -2.83 45.71 3.21
C GLN A 421 -2.17 46.21 4.48
N ALA A 422 -2.09 45.33 5.48
CA ALA A 422 -1.48 45.63 6.76
C ALA A 422 -0.64 44.46 7.27
N LEU A 423 0.41 44.80 8.00
CA LEU A 423 0.93 43.94 9.07
C LEU A 423 0.18 44.29 10.35
N VAL A 424 -0.48 43.29 10.94
CA VAL A 424 -1.24 43.41 12.18
C VAL A 424 -0.58 42.56 13.27
N ASN A 425 0.20 43.21 14.12
CA ASN A 425 0.92 42.62 15.25
C ASN A 425 0.33 43.15 16.57
N THR A 426 -0.77 42.54 17.00
CA THR A 426 -1.49 42.96 18.21
C THR A 426 -1.50 41.86 19.27
N GLY A 427 -2.05 42.13 20.45
CA GLY A 427 -2.28 41.09 21.47
C GLY A 427 -1.01 40.45 22.02
N LYS A 428 0.07 41.23 22.19
CA LYS A 428 1.40 40.78 22.63
C LYS A 428 2.13 39.89 21.62
N GLY A 429 1.88 40.10 20.33
CA GLY A 429 2.70 39.49 19.27
C GLY A 429 4.14 40.02 19.34
N GLN A 430 5.12 39.13 19.16
CA GLN A 430 6.55 39.41 19.26
C GLN A 430 7.21 39.17 17.92
N LEU A 431 7.78 40.21 17.31
CA LEU A 431 8.50 40.13 16.05
C LEU A 431 9.97 40.48 16.27
N SER A 432 10.83 39.47 16.25
CA SER A 432 12.27 39.64 16.52
C SER A 432 13.12 39.13 15.36
N GLY A 433 14.06 39.96 14.94
CA GLY A 433 15.02 39.67 13.88
C GLY A 433 16.37 40.32 14.21
N GLY A 434 17.48 39.66 13.87
CA GLY A 434 18.78 40.35 13.82
C GLY A 434 18.79 41.50 12.79
N GLN A 435 17.95 41.36 11.76
CA GLN A 435 17.57 42.44 10.85
C GLN A 435 16.06 42.38 10.60
N LEU A 436 15.44 43.55 10.44
CA LEU A 436 14.03 43.69 10.16
C LEU A 436 13.82 44.44 8.84
N ALA A 437 13.12 43.83 7.89
CA ALA A 437 12.74 44.43 6.61
C ALA A 437 11.22 44.39 6.44
N LEU A 438 10.56 45.53 6.63
CA LEU A 438 9.12 45.66 6.49
C LEU A 438 8.77 46.41 5.21
N GLN A 439 8.06 45.73 4.30
CA GLN A 439 7.49 46.28 3.08
C GLN A 439 5.97 46.18 3.18
N VAL A 440 5.36 47.06 3.97
CA VAL A 440 3.94 47.00 4.32
C VAL A 440 3.24 48.32 4.00
N ALA A 441 2.00 48.28 3.51
CA ALA A 441 1.23 49.50 3.25
C ALA A 441 0.74 50.17 4.55
N ASN A 442 0.31 49.36 5.52
CA ASN A 442 -0.06 49.81 6.87
C ASN A 442 0.60 48.92 7.93
N LEU A 443 0.83 49.48 9.11
CA LEU A 443 1.34 48.77 10.28
C LEU A 443 0.45 49.06 11.49
N ASP A 444 -0.17 48.02 12.03
CA ASP A 444 -0.80 48.04 13.35
C ASP A 444 0.04 47.19 14.31
N ASN A 445 0.80 47.86 15.17
CA ASN A 445 1.59 47.23 16.23
C ASN A 445 1.00 47.51 17.63
N SER A 446 -0.33 47.62 17.74
CA SER A 446 -0.98 47.96 19.00
C SER A 446 -0.82 46.83 20.04
N GLY A 447 0.07 47.06 21.01
CA GLY A 447 0.36 46.11 22.08
C GLY A 447 1.18 44.90 21.64
N GLY A 448 1.89 44.98 20.51
CA GLY A 448 2.94 44.04 20.10
C GLY A 448 4.34 44.60 20.39
N ASP A 449 5.33 43.71 20.51
CA ASP A 449 6.75 44.00 20.76
C ASP A 449 7.60 43.81 19.50
#